data_AF-A0AAW3UYT9-F1
#
_entry.id   AF-A0AAW3UYT9-F1
#
_cell.length_a   1.000
_cell.length_b   1.000
_cell.length_c   1.000
_cell.angle_alpha   90.00
_cell.angle_beta   90.00
_cell.angle_gamma   90.00
#
_symmetry.space_group_name_H-M   'P 1'
#
loop_
_entity.id
_entity.type
_entity.pdbx_description
1 polymer ?
#
loop_
_entity_poly.entity_id
_entity_poly.type
_entity_poly.pdbx_seq_one_letter_code
_entity_poly.pdbx_strand_id
1 'polypeptide(L)'
;MYVVELARGGSHIASTLTEATLQTAVAEVVNEFLQQHGKERLSVFRELLADRLDERQRPEAASAVRRFGMADNRASEERHSLQDERRALRHTLPAKPKAVAKTRDT
;
A
#
# COMPACT_ATOMS: atom_id res chain seq x y z
N MET A 1 -20.63 -2.73 18.71
CA MET A 1 -21.43 -2.45 17.50
C MET A 1 -20.97 -1.09 16.99
N TYR A 2 -20.35 -1.00 15.81
CA TYR A 2 -19.59 0.19 15.32
C TYR A 2 -20.41 1.12 14.42
N VAL A 3 -21.72 1.20 14.68
CA VAL A 3 -22.69 1.79 13.73
C VAL A 3 -22.43 3.28 13.50
N VAL A 4 -22.00 3.99 14.56
CA VAL A 4 -21.70 5.42 14.54
C VAL A 4 -20.42 5.69 13.74
N GLU A 5 -19.34 4.94 13.98
CA GLU A 5 -18.09 5.08 13.23
C GLU A 5 -18.28 4.74 11.75
N LEU A 6 -19.07 3.70 11.44
CA LEU A 6 -19.45 3.37 10.08
C LEU A 6 -20.26 4.50 9.41
N ALA A 7 -21.15 5.17 10.14
CA ALA A 7 -21.98 6.24 9.58
C ALA A 7 -21.15 7.49 9.32
N ARG A 8 -20.25 7.82 10.25
CA ARG A 8 -19.33 8.95 10.18
C ARG A 8 -18.32 8.76 9.05
N GLY A 9 -17.66 7.59 9.00
CA GLY A 9 -16.70 7.26 7.95
C GLY A 9 -17.34 7.21 6.57
N GLY A 10 -18.51 6.58 6.44
CA GLY A 10 -19.26 6.52 5.18
C GLY A 10 -19.69 7.89 4.66
N SER A 11 -20.18 8.79 5.53
CA SER A 11 -20.51 10.16 5.11
C SER A 11 -19.26 10.97 4.76
N HIS A 12 -18.18 10.84 5.53
CA HIS A 12 -16.94 11.58 5.25
C HIS A 12 -16.34 11.21 3.90
N ILE A 13 -16.25 9.90 3.60
CA ILE A 13 -15.75 9.37 2.32
C ILE A 13 -16.71 9.71 1.18
N ALA A 14 -18.03 9.61 1.38
CA ALA A 14 -19.00 9.97 0.34
C ALA A 14 -19.04 11.47 0.01
N SER A 15 -18.47 12.33 0.86
CA SER A 15 -18.39 13.77 0.62
C SER A 15 -17.10 14.21 -0.09
N THR A 16 -16.13 13.32 -0.34
CA THR A 16 -14.91 13.70 -1.06
C THR A 16 -15.18 13.89 -2.54
N LEU A 17 -14.74 15.03 -3.09
CA LEU A 17 -14.96 15.40 -4.50
C LEU A 17 -13.89 14.87 -5.45
N THR A 18 -12.72 14.45 -4.95
CA THR A 18 -11.59 14.02 -5.78
C THR A 18 -11.02 12.69 -5.30
N GLU A 19 -10.43 11.94 -6.22
CA GLU A 19 -9.81 10.65 -5.93
C GLU A 19 -8.65 10.75 -4.92
N ALA A 20 -7.91 11.88 -4.96
CA ALA A 20 -6.85 12.17 -3.99
C ALA A 20 -7.40 12.41 -2.57
N THR A 21 -8.53 13.11 -2.44
CA THR A 21 -9.16 13.36 -1.13
C THR A 21 -9.89 12.12 -0.61
N LEU A 22 -10.39 11.27 -1.51
CA LEU A 22 -10.96 9.97 -1.19
C LEU A 22 -9.96 9.05 -0.51
N GLN A 23 -8.76 8.89 -1.08
CA GLN A 23 -7.73 8.01 -0.51
C GLN A 23 -7.26 8.47 0.88
N THR A 24 -7.10 9.79 1.06
CA THR A 24 -6.77 10.38 2.36
C THR A 24 -7.88 10.15 3.38
N ALA A 25 -9.15 10.39 3.02
CA ALA A 25 -10.29 10.17 3.92
C ALA A 25 -10.44 8.69 4.30
N VAL A 26 -10.22 7.77 3.35
CA VAL A 26 -10.20 6.33 3.64
C VAL A 26 -9.07 5.99 4.62
N ALA A 27 -7.87 6.53 4.40
CA ALA A 27 -6.72 6.30 5.28
C ALA A 27 -6.97 6.79 6.71
N GLU A 28 -7.54 7.99 6.86
CA GLU A 28 -7.89 8.57 8.15
C GLU A 28 -8.91 7.71 8.89
N VAL A 29 -10.01 7.35 8.23
CA VAL A 29 -11.09 6.54 8.83
C VAL A 29 -10.59 5.15 9.24
N VAL A 30 -9.80 4.51 8.38
CA VAL A 30 -9.26 3.17 8.66
C VAL A 30 -8.21 3.22 9.77
N ASN A 31 -7.35 4.26 9.82
CA ASN A 31 -6.34 4.41 10.86
C ASN A 31 -6.96 4.78 12.22
N GLU A 32 -7.96 5.66 12.25
CA GLU A 32 -8.73 5.98 13.46
C GLU A 32 -9.38 4.72 14.04
N PHE A 33 -10.01 3.90 13.19
CA PHE A 33 -10.60 2.63 13.62
C PHE A 33 -9.55 1.63 14.13
N LEU A 34 -8.41 1.52 13.45
CA LEU A 34 -7.30 0.63 13.85
C LEU A 34 -6.75 1.01 15.23
N GLN A 35 -6.56 2.29 15.51
CA GLN A 35 -6.07 2.78 16.81
C GLN A 35 -7.05 2.49 17.95
N GLN A 36 -8.35 2.49 17.65
CA GLN A 36 -9.40 2.31 18.67
C GLN A 36 -9.75 0.84 18.93
N HIS A 37 -9.78 0.01 17.88
CA HIS A 37 -10.34 -1.36 17.94
C HIS A 37 -9.35 -2.47 17.60
N GLY A 38 -8.15 -2.11 17.17
CA GLY A 38 -7.12 -3.06 16.78
C GLY A 38 -7.33 -3.70 15.40
N LYS A 39 -6.27 -4.34 14.91
CA LYS A 39 -6.21 -4.91 13.55
C LYS A 39 -7.17 -6.08 13.34
N GLU A 40 -7.54 -6.79 14.41
CA GLU A 40 -8.41 -7.97 14.38
C GLU A 40 -9.83 -7.67 13.87
N ARG A 41 -10.32 -6.44 14.07
CA ARG A 41 -11.65 -6.01 13.63
C ARG A 41 -11.64 -5.20 12.34
N LEU A 42 -10.45 -4.89 11.83
CA LEU A 42 -10.26 -4.03 10.66
C LEU A 42 -10.86 -4.64 9.40
N SER A 43 -10.72 -5.96 9.21
CA SER A 43 -11.23 -6.66 8.03
C SER A 43 -12.76 -6.54 7.93
N VAL A 44 -13.45 -6.78 9.04
CA VAL A 44 -14.92 -6.67 9.12
C VAL A 44 -15.37 -5.22 8.92
N PHE A 45 -14.68 -4.26 9.53
CA PHE A 45 -14.99 -2.84 9.36
C PHE A 45 -14.82 -2.38 7.91
N ARG A 46 -13.77 -2.84 7.23
CA ARG A 46 -13.51 -2.51 5.82
C ARG A 46 -14.58 -3.06 4.88
N GLU A 47 -15.04 -4.30 5.09
CA GLU A 47 -16.15 -4.86 4.30
C GLU A 47 -17.44 -4.08 4.51
N LEU A 48 -17.83 -3.85 5.77
CA LEU A 48 -19.04 -3.09 6.09
C LEU A 48 -19.00 -1.66 5.54
N LEU A 49 -17.82 -1.03 5.55
CA LEU A 49 -17.63 0.32 5.00
C LEU A 49 -17.71 0.31 3.47
N ALA A 50 -17.15 -0.71 2.81
CA ALA A 50 -17.23 -0.87 1.37
C ALA A 50 -18.67 -1.11 0.90
N ASP A 51 -19.40 -2.01 1.55
CA ASP A 51 -20.80 -2.31 1.21
C ASP A 51 -21.68 -1.06 1.39
N ARG A 52 -21.44 -0.27 2.44
CA ARG A 52 -22.17 0.99 2.66
C ARG A 52 -21.87 2.06 1.62
N LEU A 53 -20.68 2.04 1.02
CA LEU A 53 -20.30 2.93 -0.08
C LEU A 53 -20.91 2.46 -1.41
N ASP A 54 -20.99 1.14 -1.63
CA ASP A 54 -21.70 0.54 -2.76
C ASP A 54 -23.20 0.89 -2.72
N GLU A 55 -23.85 0.77 -1.56
CA GLU A 55 -25.24 1.20 -1.33
C GLU A 55 -25.47 2.69 -1.62
N ARG A 56 -24.43 3.52 -1.45
CA ARG A 56 -24.46 4.96 -1.76
C ARG A 56 -24.03 5.28 -3.19
N GLN A 57 -23.99 4.28 -4.08
CA GLN A 57 -23.60 4.42 -5.49
C GLN A 57 -22.20 5.00 -5.67
N ARG A 58 -21.28 4.66 -4.76
CA ARG A 58 -19.85 5.07 -4.81
C ARG A 58 -18.93 3.84 -4.91
N PRO A 59 -18.99 3.05 -6.00
CA PRO A 59 -18.19 1.84 -6.16
C PRO A 59 -16.68 2.12 -6.24
N GLU A 60 -16.31 3.32 -6.71
CA GLU A 60 -14.95 3.87 -6.69
C GLU A 60 -14.38 3.87 -5.25
N ALA A 61 -15.20 4.35 -4.31
CA ALA A 61 -14.86 4.46 -2.89
C ALA A 61 -14.80 3.08 -2.21
N ALA A 62 -15.78 2.22 -2.50
CA ALA A 62 -15.78 0.84 -2.01
C ALA A 62 -14.52 0.09 -2.47
N SER A 63 -14.15 0.24 -3.74
CA SER A 63 -12.95 -0.36 -4.32
C SER A 63 -11.66 0.17 -3.71
N ALA A 64 -11.61 1.46 -3.32
CA ALA A 64 -10.48 2.03 -2.61
C ALA A 64 -10.34 1.41 -1.21
N VAL A 65 -11.43 1.30 -0.45
CA VAL A 65 -11.45 0.67 0.89
C VAL A 65 -11.04 -0.81 0.83
N ARG A 66 -11.52 -1.57 -0.18
CA ARG A 66 -11.15 -2.98 -0.40
C ARG A 66 -9.67 -3.15 -0.79
N ARG A 67 -9.06 -2.17 -1.47
CA ARG A 67 -7.64 -2.18 -1.85
C ARG A 67 -6.70 -1.58 -0.80
N PHE A 68 -7.25 -0.87 0.19
CA PHE A 68 -6.46 -0.22 1.23
C PHE A 68 -5.64 -1.23 2.05
N GLY A 69 -4.32 -1.14 2.00
CA GLY A 69 -3.40 -2.09 2.66
C GLY A 69 -2.98 -3.30 1.81
N MET A 70 -3.51 -3.48 0.59
CA MET A 70 -2.94 -4.43 -0.39
C MET A 70 -1.75 -3.85 -1.16
N ALA A 71 -1.65 -2.53 -1.27
CA ALA A 71 -0.57 -1.85 -1.99
C ALA A 71 0.83 -2.12 -1.39
N ASP A 72 0.90 -2.56 -0.13
CA ASP A 72 2.15 -2.99 0.51
C ASP A 72 2.73 -4.26 -0.15
N ASN A 73 1.91 -5.10 -0.79
CA ASN A 73 2.37 -6.28 -1.52
C ASN A 73 2.88 -5.96 -2.94
N ARG A 74 2.27 -5.00 -3.66
CA ARG A 74 2.62 -4.73 -5.08
C ARG A 74 4.02 -4.12 -5.24
N ALA A 75 4.42 -3.27 -4.29
CA ALA A 75 5.78 -2.72 -4.23
C ALA A 75 6.82 -3.77 -3.80
N SER A 76 6.40 -4.80 -3.05
CA SER A 76 7.25 -5.93 -2.67
C SER A 76 7.53 -6.85 -3.85
N GLU A 77 6.53 -7.11 -4.70
CA GLU A 77 6.66 -7.96 -5.90
C GLU A 77 7.62 -7.34 -6.94
N GLU A 78 7.50 -6.03 -7.19
CA GLU A 78 8.35 -5.33 -8.15
C GLU A 78 9.80 -5.16 -7.65
N ARG A 79 9.99 -4.95 -6.33
CA ARG A 79 11.32 -4.95 -5.70
C ARG A 79 11.99 -6.32 -5.73
N HIS A 80 11.23 -7.40 -5.57
CA HIS A 80 11.76 -8.77 -5.62
C HIS A 80 12.26 -9.12 -7.03
N SER A 81 11.47 -8.77 -8.06
CA SER A 81 11.86 -8.99 -9.48
C SER A 81 13.11 -8.20 -9.87
N LEU A 82 13.21 -6.92 -9.47
CA LEU A 82 14.39 -6.08 -9.74
C LEU A 82 15.63 -6.54 -8.95
N GLN A 83 15.44 -7.16 -7.79
CA GLN A 83 16.53 -7.67 -6.96
C GLN A 83 17.10 -8.99 -7.51
N ASP A 84 16.25 -9.84 -8.08
CA ASP A 84 16.64 -11.07 -8.77
C ASP A 84 17.44 -10.77 -10.05
N GLU A 85 16.97 -9.80 -10.86
CA GLU A 85 17.67 -9.35 -12.07
C GLU A 85 19.06 -8.73 -11.75
N ARG A 86 19.15 -7.91 -10.70
CA ARG A 86 20.44 -7.36 -10.22
C ARG A 86 21.38 -8.44 -9.69
N ARG A 87 20.85 -9.52 -9.13
CA ARG A 87 21.65 -10.67 -8.66
C ARG A 87 22.19 -11.48 -9.84
N ALA A 88 21.38 -11.68 -10.89
CA ALA A 88 21.80 -12.33 -12.13
C ALA A 88 22.92 -11.53 -12.84
N LEU A 89 22.79 -10.20 -12.93
CA LEU A 89 23.79 -9.33 -13.58
C LEU A 89 25.14 -9.28 -12.83
N ARG A 90 25.14 -9.42 -11.49
CA ARG A 90 26.39 -9.48 -10.70
C ARG A 90 27.18 -10.77 -10.94
N HIS A 91 26.52 -11.86 -11.33
CA HIS A 91 27.18 -13.13 -11.63
C HIS A 91 27.69 -13.25 -13.07
N THR A 92 27.26 -12.37 -13.98
CA THR A 92 27.63 -12.42 -15.41
C THR A 92 28.65 -11.36 -15.84
N LEU A 93 28.99 -10.40 -14.98
CA LEU A 93 30.04 -9.41 -15.24
C LEU A 93 31.43 -10.04 -15.00
N PRO A 94 32.32 -10.11 -16.00
CA PRO A 94 33.70 -10.53 -15.78
C PRO A 94 34.40 -9.52 -14.86
N ALA A 95 35.12 -10.04 -13.86
CA ALA A 95 35.89 -9.23 -12.92
C ALA A 95 36.84 -8.29 -13.70
N LYS A 96 36.78 -6.98 -13.39
CA LYS A 96 37.71 -5.99 -13.94
C LYS A 96 39.15 -6.48 -13.74
N PRO A 97 40.02 -6.44 -14.76
CA PRO A 97 41.40 -6.84 -14.59
C PRO A 97 42.07 -5.88 -13.59
N LYS A 98 42.72 -6.46 -12.57
CA LYS A 98 43.57 -5.72 -11.63
C LYS A 98 44.67 -5.03 -12.43
N ALA A 99 44.65 -3.69 -12.43
CA ALA A 99 45.75 -2.90 -12.97
C ALA A 99 47.03 -3.28 -12.20
N VAL A 100 47.99 -3.81 -12.95
CA VAL A 100 49.33 -4.22 -12.52
C VAL A 100 50.03 -3.04 -11.85
N ALA A 101 50.32 -3.18 -10.56
CA ALA A 101 51.36 -2.41 -9.90
C ALA A 101 52.70 -2.93 -10.43
N LYS A 102 53.28 -2.25 -11.43
CA LYS A 102 54.65 -2.51 -11.86
C LYS A 102 55.59 -1.58 -11.10
N THR A 103 56.18 -2.17 -10.06
CA THR A 103 57.51 -1.90 -9.50
C THR A 103 58.42 -1.00 -10.36
N ARG A 104 58.98 0.04 -9.74
CA ARG A 104 60.36 0.45 -9.99
C ARG A 104 61.07 0.65 -8.66
N ASP A 105 61.89 -0.33 -8.35
CA ASP A 105 63.04 -0.25 -7.46
C ASP A 105 64.25 0.17 -8.29
N THR A 106 65.21 0.83 -7.64
CA THR A 106 66.50 1.40 -8.09
C THR A 106 66.49 2.82 -8.63
#